data_AF-A0A085YZQ5-F1
#
_entry.id   AF-A0A085YZQ5-F1
#
_cell.length_a   1.000
_cell.length_b   1.000
_cell.length_c   1.000
_cell.angle_alpha   90.00
_cell.angle_beta   90.00
_cell.angle_gamma   90.00
#
_symmetry.space_group_name_H-M   'P 1'
#
loop_
_entity.id
_entity.type
_entity.pdbx_description
1 polymer ?
#
loop_
_entity_poly.entity_id
_entity_poly.type
_entity_poly.pdbx_seq_one_letter_code
_entity_poly.pdbx_strand_id
1 'polypeptide(L)'
;MRPHTYPSQTTVAHSNEIVVSADSNIKIENEEPRKDNGNFVISGRIVDSENTKPIPSEISFITALKVYTTRTDKNGYYHLEIPKDILKYESLLEFAPNDYAYDKKMVIYTIQNLGKKQLIKLEYNGLDKMYGEISYGPPLATEKSLIIVEGKKLDYKIFNKSYSLYSNKYEVHYIPKEFVKFFTPKENIHDIYIVFIK
;
A
#
# COMPACT_ATOMS: atom_id res chain seq x y z
N MET A 1 8.79 22.32 32.00
CA MET A 1 8.83 21.41 30.84
C MET A 1 8.25 22.16 29.64
N ARG A 2 9.02 22.34 28.57
CA ARG A 2 8.54 23.01 27.34
C ARG A 2 7.92 21.95 26.42
N PRO A 3 6.77 22.19 25.78
CA PRO A 3 6.21 21.28 24.80
C PRO A 3 7.01 21.39 23.50
N HIS A 4 7.48 20.26 22.97
CA HIS A 4 8.02 20.18 21.62
C HIS A 4 6.86 20.01 20.64
N THR A 5 6.46 21.11 20.00
CA THR A 5 5.59 21.10 18.82
C THR A 5 6.43 20.70 17.61
N TYR A 6 6.08 19.59 16.97
CA TYR A 6 6.63 19.22 15.67
C TYR A 6 6.08 20.15 14.59
N PRO A 7 6.89 20.61 13.62
CA PRO A 7 6.40 21.45 12.54
C PRO A 7 5.44 20.66 11.65
N SER A 8 4.21 21.16 11.49
CA SER A 8 3.27 20.68 10.48
C SER A 8 3.84 20.99 9.09
N GLN A 9 4.34 19.99 8.38
CA GLN A 9 4.69 20.15 6.97
C GLN A 9 3.44 20.06 6.10
N THR A 10 2.81 21.21 5.88
CA THR A 10 1.88 21.40 4.76
C THR A 10 2.71 21.37 3.48
N THR A 11 2.56 20.33 2.66
CA THR A 11 3.12 20.34 1.30
C THR A 11 2.06 20.00 0.26
N VAL A 12 1.98 20.92 -0.70
CA VAL A 12 1.06 20.99 -1.82
C VAL A 12 1.31 19.83 -2.79
N ALA A 13 0.26 19.14 -3.22
CA ALA A 13 0.33 18.15 -4.28
C ALA A 13 0.86 18.81 -5.57
N HIS A 14 2.12 18.57 -5.91
CA HIS A 14 2.65 18.91 -7.22
C HIS A 14 2.19 17.84 -8.22
N SER A 15 1.07 18.11 -8.89
CA SER A 15 0.74 17.47 -10.16
C SER A 15 1.62 18.09 -11.25
N ASN A 16 2.80 17.52 -11.51
CA ASN A 16 3.52 17.84 -12.74
C ASN A 16 2.88 17.04 -13.88
N GLU A 17 2.11 17.74 -14.70
CA GLU A 17 1.79 17.33 -16.07
C GLU A 17 3.10 17.09 -16.83
N ILE A 18 3.26 15.89 -17.39
CA ILE A 18 4.39 15.58 -18.25
C ILE A 18 4.06 16.12 -19.65
N VAL A 19 4.71 17.22 -20.01
CA VAL A 19 4.83 17.68 -21.40
C VAL A 19 5.71 16.68 -22.15
N VAL A 20 5.14 16.03 -23.16
CA VAL A 20 5.84 15.09 -24.05
C VAL A 20 6.59 15.90 -25.11
N SER A 21 7.91 15.88 -25.05
CA SER A 21 8.79 16.30 -26.15
C SER A 21 9.20 15.07 -26.95
N ALA A 22 8.87 15.07 -28.24
CA ALA A 22 9.19 14.01 -29.19
C ALA A 22 10.71 13.95 -29.47
N ASP A 23 11.30 12.75 -29.35
CA ASP A 23 12.15 12.12 -30.37
C ASP A 23 12.95 10.96 -29.76
N SER A 24 12.52 9.73 -30.06
CA SER A 24 13.41 8.60 -30.35
C SER A 24 12.56 7.39 -30.77
N ASN A 25 12.80 6.95 -32.00
CA ASN A 25 12.15 5.81 -32.64
C ASN A 25 12.28 4.53 -31.81
N ILE A 26 11.19 4.14 -31.12
CA ILE A 26 10.96 2.77 -30.70
C ILE A 26 9.93 2.19 -31.67
N LYS A 27 10.34 1.21 -32.47
CA LYS A 27 9.43 0.42 -33.31
C LYS A 27 8.40 -0.24 -32.39
N ILE A 28 7.16 0.22 -32.48
CA ILE A 28 6.00 -0.44 -31.89
C ILE A 28 5.69 -1.61 -32.81
N GLU A 29 6.11 -2.81 -32.44
CA GLU A 29 5.52 -4.03 -32.98
C GLU A 29 4.03 -4.02 -32.65
N ASN A 30 3.20 -4.23 -33.66
CA ASN A 30 1.76 -4.36 -33.53
C ASN A 30 1.44 -5.51 -32.56
N GLU A 31 1.17 -5.20 -31.29
CA GLU A 31 0.55 -6.16 -30.39
C GLU A 31 -0.87 -6.43 -30.91
N GLU A 32 -1.09 -7.65 -31.39
CA GLU A 32 -2.42 -8.21 -31.63
C GLU A 32 -3.32 -7.97 -30.41
N PRO A 33 -4.64 -7.77 -30.60
CA PRO A 33 -5.55 -7.53 -29.49
C PRO A 33 -5.54 -8.76 -28.57
N ARG A 34 -4.82 -8.64 -27.43
CA ARG A 34 -4.87 -9.63 -26.36
C ARG A 34 -6.32 -9.80 -25.96
N LYS A 35 -6.83 -11.03 -26.09
CA LYS A 35 -8.14 -11.43 -25.57
C LYS A 35 -8.27 -10.85 -24.16
N ASP A 36 -9.30 -10.04 -23.92
CA ASP A 36 -9.57 -9.47 -22.61
C ASP A 36 -9.83 -10.64 -21.65
N ASN A 37 -8.82 -10.97 -20.84
CA ASN A 37 -8.79 -12.12 -19.95
C ASN A 37 -9.56 -11.86 -18.65
N GLY A 38 -10.30 -10.74 -18.56
CA GLY A 38 -11.06 -10.35 -17.37
C GLY A 38 -10.20 -9.83 -16.23
N ASN A 39 -8.88 -9.70 -16.43
CA ASN A 39 -7.94 -9.20 -15.44
C ASN A 39 -7.58 -7.73 -15.70
N PHE A 40 -7.35 -7.00 -14.62
CA PHE A 40 -6.78 -5.67 -14.61
C PHE A 40 -5.32 -5.74 -14.16
N VAL A 41 -4.48 -4.98 -14.85
CA VAL A 41 -3.04 -4.93 -14.57
C VAL A 41 -2.72 -3.64 -13.84
N ILE A 42 -2.13 -3.78 -12.65
CA ILE A 42 -1.49 -2.69 -11.92
C ILE A 42 0.02 -2.87 -12.11
N SER A 43 0.70 -1.84 -12.62
CA SER A 43 2.13 -1.94 -12.89
C SER A 43 2.86 -0.64 -12.58
N GLY A 44 4.15 -0.76 -12.30
CA GLY A 44 4.97 0.39 -12.01
C GLY A 44 6.42 0.04 -11.75
N ARG A 45 7.17 1.03 -11.25
CA ARG A 45 8.56 0.93 -10.86
C ARG A 45 8.80 1.66 -9.56
N ILE A 46 9.59 1.06 -8.66
CA ILE A 46 10.00 1.66 -7.40
C ILE A 46 11.52 1.87 -7.42
N VAL A 47 11.94 3.10 -7.20
CA VAL A 47 13.36 3.50 -7.20
C VAL A 47 13.67 4.44 -6.04
N ASP A 48 14.93 4.47 -5.65
CA ASP A 48 15.46 5.46 -4.74
C ASP A 48 15.47 6.85 -5.39
N SER A 49 15.09 7.88 -4.64
CA SER A 49 14.96 9.25 -5.16
C SER A 49 16.30 9.91 -5.42
N GLU A 50 17.36 9.55 -4.69
CA GLU A 50 18.68 10.19 -4.78
C GLU A 50 19.49 9.61 -5.94
N ASN A 51 19.51 8.29 -6.08
CA ASN A 51 20.39 7.60 -7.03
C ASN A 51 19.64 6.78 -8.10
N THR A 52 18.30 6.79 -8.11
CA THR A 52 17.44 6.04 -9.05
C THR A 52 17.64 4.53 -9.03
N LYS A 53 18.31 4.00 -7.99
CA LYS A 53 18.54 2.58 -7.83
C LYS A 53 17.20 1.85 -7.64
N PRO A 54 16.99 0.71 -8.31
CA PRO A 54 15.85 -0.16 -8.06
C PRO A 54 15.70 -0.54 -6.58
N ILE A 55 14.47 -0.48 -6.07
CA ILE A 55 14.16 -0.91 -4.70
C ILE A 55 13.37 -2.24 -4.75
N PRO A 56 13.88 -3.31 -4.13
CA PRO A 56 13.11 -4.52 -3.85
C PRO A 56 11.91 -4.20 -2.94
N SER A 57 10.71 -4.57 -3.35
CA SER A 57 9.49 -4.27 -2.58
C SER A 57 8.42 -5.30 -2.85
N GLU A 58 7.59 -5.53 -1.85
CA GLU A 58 6.29 -6.19 -2.01
C GLU A 58 5.21 -5.13 -2.25
N ILE A 59 4.32 -5.41 -3.21
CA ILE A 59 3.17 -4.58 -3.54
C ILE A 59 1.92 -5.40 -3.28
N SER A 60 1.03 -4.86 -2.47
CA SER A 60 -0.19 -5.54 -2.03
C SER A 60 -1.41 -4.71 -2.41
N PHE A 61 -2.34 -5.29 -3.16
CA PHE A 61 -3.68 -4.75 -3.36
C PHE A 61 -4.59 -5.34 -2.29
N ILE A 62 -5.05 -4.49 -1.36
CA ILE A 62 -5.76 -4.93 -0.16
C ILE A 62 -7.26 -4.72 -0.34
N THR A 63 -8.03 -5.80 -0.16
CA THR A 63 -9.48 -5.76 0.00
C THR A 63 -9.90 -6.38 1.32
N ALA A 64 -11.16 -6.20 1.71
CA ALA A 64 -11.70 -6.84 2.91
C ALA A 64 -11.81 -8.39 2.81
N LEU A 65 -11.73 -8.95 1.59
CA LEU A 65 -11.94 -10.38 1.34
C LEU A 65 -10.67 -11.11 0.91
N LYS A 66 -9.70 -10.39 0.35
CA LYS A 66 -8.47 -10.96 -0.20
C LYS A 66 -7.40 -9.90 -0.40
N VAL A 67 -6.16 -10.31 -0.29
CA VAL A 67 -4.99 -9.52 -0.67
C VAL A 67 -4.34 -10.17 -1.89
N TYR A 68 -3.96 -9.34 -2.87
CA TYR A 68 -3.21 -9.77 -4.04
C TYR A 68 -1.83 -9.16 -3.97
N THR A 69 -0.79 -9.98 -4.04
CA THR A 69 0.58 -9.53 -3.84
C THR A 69 1.44 -9.80 -5.06
N THR A 70 2.43 -8.94 -5.28
CA THR A 70 3.52 -9.14 -6.22
C THR A 70 4.80 -8.56 -5.64
N ARG A 71 5.94 -8.85 -6.27
CA ARG A 71 7.23 -8.30 -5.87
C ARG A 71 7.90 -7.61 -7.05
N THR A 72 8.66 -6.57 -6.76
CA THR A 72 9.49 -5.93 -7.80
C THR A 72 10.58 -6.89 -8.28
N ASP A 73 10.91 -6.78 -9.55
CA ASP A 73 12.07 -7.45 -10.15
C ASP A 73 13.38 -6.76 -9.78
N LYS A 74 14.51 -7.28 -10.28
CA LYS A 74 15.86 -6.71 -10.08
C LYS A 74 16.02 -5.27 -10.58
N ASN A 75 15.13 -4.80 -11.45
CA ASN A 75 15.11 -3.47 -12.03
C ASN A 75 14.08 -2.55 -11.35
N GLY A 76 13.36 -3.06 -10.34
CA GLY A 76 12.40 -2.33 -9.51
C GLY A 76 11.00 -2.32 -10.11
N TYR A 77 10.75 -3.04 -11.21
CA TYR A 77 9.43 -3.10 -11.85
C TYR A 77 8.54 -4.13 -11.19
N TYR A 78 7.26 -3.81 -11.02
CA TYR A 78 6.25 -4.76 -10.58
C TYR A 78 5.11 -4.86 -11.59
N HIS A 79 4.48 -6.03 -11.61
CA HIS A 79 3.29 -6.35 -12.39
C HIS A 79 2.37 -7.17 -11.51
N LEU A 80 1.17 -6.65 -11.27
CA LEU A 80 0.14 -7.27 -10.44
C LEU A 80 -1.14 -7.43 -11.27
N GLU A 81 -1.59 -8.67 -11.41
CA GLU A 81 -2.86 -8.97 -12.06
C GLU A 81 -3.93 -9.24 -11.02
N ILE A 82 -5.06 -8.55 -11.15
CA ILE A 82 -6.24 -8.73 -10.30
C ILE A 82 -7.49 -8.90 -11.16
N PRO A 83 -8.51 -9.63 -10.70
CA PRO A 83 -9.79 -9.68 -11.39
C PRO A 83 -10.42 -8.28 -11.54
N LYS A 84 -11.03 -7.97 -12.70
CA LYS A 84 -11.67 -6.65 -12.93
C LYS A 84 -12.90 -6.41 -12.04
N ASP A 85 -13.61 -7.48 -11.70
CA ASP A 85 -14.86 -7.43 -10.91
C ASP A 85 -14.65 -6.98 -9.46
N ILE A 86 -13.43 -7.13 -8.93
CA ILE A 86 -13.09 -6.65 -7.58
C ILE A 86 -12.67 -5.17 -7.53
N LEU A 87 -12.50 -4.52 -8.68
CA LEU A 87 -12.12 -3.11 -8.73
C LEU A 87 -13.26 -2.22 -8.25
N LYS A 88 -12.93 -1.34 -7.32
CA LYS A 88 -13.78 -0.22 -6.91
C LYS A 88 -13.23 1.07 -7.50
N TYR A 89 -14.06 2.12 -7.54
CA TYR A 89 -13.70 3.45 -8.07
C TYR A 89 -12.33 3.96 -7.57
N GLU A 90 -12.04 3.69 -6.30
CA GLU A 90 -10.74 3.86 -5.66
C GLU A 90 -10.25 2.52 -5.11
N SER A 91 -8.93 2.39 -4.95
CA SER A 91 -8.29 1.18 -4.45
C SER A 91 -7.07 1.50 -3.60
N LEU A 92 -6.89 0.72 -2.53
CA LEU A 92 -5.76 0.85 -1.63
C LEU A 92 -4.62 -0.08 -2.05
N LEU A 93 -3.47 0.50 -2.34
CA LEU A 93 -2.22 -0.23 -2.51
C LEU A 93 -1.34 -0.05 -1.28
N GLU A 94 -0.76 -1.15 -0.82
CA GLU A 94 0.31 -1.17 0.16
C GLU A 94 1.65 -1.47 -0.53
N PHE A 95 2.68 -0.74 -0.16
CA PHE A 95 4.06 -0.84 -0.62
C PHE A 95 4.96 -1.12 0.57
N ALA A 96 5.63 -2.27 0.56
CA ALA A 96 6.57 -2.68 1.58
C ALA A 96 7.98 -2.81 0.97
N PRO A 97 8.71 -1.69 0.81
CA PRO A 97 10.11 -1.71 0.40
C PRO A 97 10.98 -2.37 1.47
N ASN A 98 11.86 -3.29 1.04
CA ASN A 98 12.82 -3.91 1.93
C ASN A 98 13.83 -2.85 2.40
N ASP A 99 14.17 -2.85 3.69
CA ASP A 99 15.19 -1.99 4.30
C ASP A 99 14.87 -0.47 4.38
N TYR A 100 13.68 -0.04 3.97
CA TYR A 100 13.22 1.36 4.13
C TYR A 100 12.14 1.42 5.23
N ALA A 101 12.25 2.37 6.16
CA ALA A 101 11.18 2.67 7.10
C ALA A 101 10.13 3.56 6.44
N TYR A 102 9.48 3.06 5.40
CA TYR A 102 8.65 3.89 4.53
C TYR A 102 7.38 4.35 5.25
N ASP A 103 7.23 5.67 5.47
CA ASP A 103 6.05 6.27 6.12
C ASP A 103 4.80 6.24 5.23
N LYS A 104 4.96 6.09 3.92
CA LYS A 104 3.87 6.05 2.94
C LYS A 104 3.57 4.63 2.47
N LYS A 105 3.57 3.66 3.38
CA LYS A 105 3.26 2.25 3.06
C LYS A 105 1.94 2.10 2.32
N MET A 106 0.99 3.03 2.45
CA MET A 106 -0.33 2.91 1.81
C MET A 106 -0.68 4.14 0.96
N VAL A 107 -1.26 3.90 -0.22
CA VAL A 107 -1.71 4.94 -1.14
C VAL A 107 -3.04 4.54 -1.77
N ILE A 108 -3.99 5.48 -1.84
CA ILE A 108 -5.24 5.31 -2.56
C ILE A 108 -5.07 5.83 -4.00
N TYR A 109 -5.40 4.99 -4.97
CA TYR A 109 -5.44 5.36 -6.38
C TYR A 109 -6.87 5.25 -6.93
N THR A 110 -7.24 6.16 -7.83
CA THR A 110 -8.40 5.98 -8.69
C THR A 110 -8.13 4.86 -9.72
N ILE A 111 -9.16 4.17 -10.21
CA ILE A 111 -9.00 3.14 -11.26
C ILE A 111 -8.21 3.69 -12.46
N GLN A 112 -8.52 4.92 -12.88
CA GLN A 112 -7.87 5.57 -14.02
C GLN A 112 -6.36 5.73 -13.82
N ASN A 113 -5.92 5.98 -12.59
CA ASN A 113 -4.50 6.11 -12.26
C ASN A 113 -3.86 4.73 -12.05
N LEU A 114 -4.58 3.76 -11.48
CA LEU A 114 -4.08 2.38 -11.36
C LEU A 114 -3.70 1.76 -12.71
N GLY A 115 -4.45 2.08 -13.77
CA GLY A 115 -4.19 1.56 -15.11
C GLY A 115 -2.98 2.19 -15.80
N LYS A 116 -2.42 3.26 -15.22
CA LYS A 116 -1.19 3.90 -15.71
C LYS A 116 0.01 3.32 -15.00
N LYS A 117 1.10 3.14 -15.75
CA LYS A 117 2.39 2.71 -15.19
C LYS A 117 2.89 3.74 -14.18
N GLN A 118 3.00 3.35 -12.90
CA GLN A 118 3.43 4.23 -11.82
C GLN A 118 4.96 4.30 -11.71
N LEU A 119 5.51 5.48 -11.45
CA LEU A 119 6.90 5.62 -10.99
C LEU A 119 6.89 6.17 -9.56
N ILE A 120 7.32 5.33 -8.62
CA ILE A 120 7.39 5.66 -7.20
C ILE A 120 8.86 5.93 -6.87
N LYS A 121 9.14 7.12 -6.38
CA LYS A 121 10.47 7.53 -5.92
C LYS A 121 10.48 7.62 -4.39
N LEU A 122 11.38 6.91 -3.75
CA LEU A 122 11.48 6.81 -2.30
C LEU A 122 12.75 7.47 -1.79
N GLU A 123 12.62 8.37 -0.81
CA GLU A 123 13.77 8.89 -0.08
C GLU A 123 14.31 7.83 0.88
N TYR A 124 15.64 7.65 0.91
CA TYR A 124 16.26 6.66 1.80
C TYR A 124 16.10 7.07 3.27
N ASN A 125 15.32 6.27 3.98
CA ASN A 125 15.01 6.40 5.40
C ASN A 125 15.15 5.06 6.13
N GLY A 126 16.19 4.30 5.81
CA GLY A 126 16.48 3.02 6.46
C GLY A 126 16.69 3.13 7.98
N LEU A 127 16.72 1.98 8.65
CA LEU A 127 16.87 1.89 10.11
C LEU A 127 18.11 2.61 10.65
N ASP A 128 19.18 2.68 9.85
CA ASP A 128 20.42 3.42 10.16
C ASP A 128 20.20 4.94 10.27
N LYS A 129 19.13 5.48 9.68
CA LYS A 129 18.72 6.88 9.80
C LYS A 129 17.64 7.11 10.87
N MET A 130 17.09 6.07 11.48
CA MET A 130 16.06 6.19 12.52
C MET A 130 16.68 6.41 13.91
N TYR A 131 16.44 7.57 14.52
CA TYR A 131 16.80 7.84 15.91
C TYR A 131 15.73 7.28 16.86
N GLY A 132 15.73 5.96 17.02
CA GLY A 132 14.89 5.23 17.99
C GLY A 132 13.51 4.84 17.47
N GLU A 133 13.26 3.54 17.42
CA GLU A 133 11.95 2.95 17.12
C GLU A 133 11.41 2.30 18.41
N ILE A 134 10.21 2.69 18.86
CA ILE A 134 9.61 2.19 20.12
C ILE A 134 8.47 1.18 19.86
N SER A 135 8.18 0.82 18.61
CA SER A 135 7.05 -0.08 18.33
C SER A 135 7.35 -1.09 17.24
N TYR A 136 7.37 -2.37 17.62
CA TYR A 136 7.39 -3.50 16.70
C TYR A 136 5.97 -4.05 16.53
N GLY A 137 5.42 -3.96 15.32
CA GLY A 137 4.10 -4.48 14.96
C GLY A 137 2.95 -3.46 15.04
N PRO A 138 1.77 -3.81 14.51
CA PRO A 138 0.59 -2.96 14.62
C PRO A 138 0.17 -2.81 16.08
N PRO A 139 -0.48 -1.69 16.46
CA PRO A 139 -0.98 -1.51 17.82
C PRO A 139 -1.96 -2.62 18.20
N LEU A 140 -2.22 -2.80 19.51
CA LEU A 140 -3.32 -3.65 19.94
C LEU A 140 -4.64 -3.02 19.50
N ALA A 141 -5.57 -3.83 19.00
CA ALA A 141 -6.90 -3.36 18.64
C ALA A 141 -7.63 -2.82 19.87
N THR A 142 -8.49 -1.82 19.66
CA THR A 142 -9.29 -1.18 20.70
C THR A 142 -10.78 -1.26 20.36
N GLU A 143 -11.63 -0.73 21.24
CA GLU A 143 -13.07 -0.58 20.98
C GLU A 143 -13.40 0.29 19.75
N LYS A 144 -12.45 1.13 19.32
CA LYS A 144 -12.56 1.97 18.12
C LYS A 144 -11.98 1.29 16.87
N SER A 145 -11.50 0.06 16.99
CA SER A 145 -10.95 -0.70 15.87
C SER A 145 -12.03 -1.53 15.20
N LEU A 146 -12.02 -1.58 13.87
CA LEU A 146 -12.83 -2.52 13.09
C LEU A 146 -11.96 -3.73 12.72
N ILE A 147 -12.32 -4.91 13.22
CA ILE A 147 -11.60 -6.15 12.91
C ILE A 147 -12.40 -6.95 11.90
N ILE A 148 -11.77 -7.27 10.77
CA ILE A 148 -12.35 -8.08 9.69
C ILE A 148 -11.48 -9.32 9.55
N VAL A 149 -11.99 -10.46 10.01
CA VAL A 149 -11.35 -11.77 9.89
C VAL A 149 -12.08 -12.58 8.83
N GLU A 150 -11.40 -12.98 7.76
CA GLU A 150 -12.00 -13.72 6.64
C GLU A 150 -13.30 -13.07 6.13
N GLY A 151 -13.27 -11.75 5.96
CA GLY A 151 -14.43 -10.95 5.52
C GLY A 151 -15.52 -10.72 6.57
N LYS A 152 -15.39 -11.26 7.79
CA LYS A 152 -16.39 -11.16 8.87
C LYS A 152 -15.91 -10.27 10.00
N LYS A 153 -16.82 -9.49 10.58
CA LYS A 153 -16.51 -8.65 11.73
C LYS A 153 -16.22 -9.51 12.97
N LEU A 154 -15.15 -9.20 13.69
CA LEU A 154 -14.80 -9.79 14.99
C LEU A 154 -14.70 -8.72 16.09
N ASP A 155 -14.94 -9.12 17.34
CA ASP A 155 -14.69 -8.28 18.51
C ASP A 155 -13.19 -8.13 18.79
N TYR A 156 -12.77 -6.92 19.19
CA TYR A 156 -11.37 -6.58 19.40
C TYR A 156 -10.73 -7.33 20.57
N LYS A 157 -11.47 -7.64 21.65
CA LYS A 157 -10.93 -8.38 22.80
C LYS A 157 -10.65 -9.82 22.41
N ILE A 158 -11.59 -10.43 21.67
CA ILE A 158 -11.43 -11.80 21.15
C ILE A 158 -10.24 -11.86 20.20
N PHE A 159 -10.16 -10.91 19.26
CA PHE A 159 -9.03 -10.81 18.34
C PHE A 159 -7.69 -10.68 19.07
N ASN A 160 -7.54 -9.71 19.97
CA ASN A 160 -6.30 -9.48 20.70
C ASN A 160 -5.85 -10.72 21.49
N LYS A 161 -6.80 -11.40 22.15
CA LYS A 161 -6.50 -12.63 22.90
C LYS A 161 -6.05 -13.76 21.98
N SER A 162 -6.68 -13.93 20.82
CA SER A 162 -6.30 -14.97 19.87
C SER A 162 -4.95 -14.66 19.20
N TYR A 163 -4.77 -13.41 18.79
CA TYR A 163 -3.55 -12.94 18.12
C TYR A 163 -2.34 -13.00 19.04
N SER A 164 -2.49 -12.70 20.34
CA SER A 164 -1.37 -12.82 21.28
C SER A 164 -0.90 -14.26 21.50
N LEU A 165 -1.80 -15.24 21.39
CA LEU A 165 -1.49 -16.66 21.56
C LEU A 165 -1.00 -17.32 20.25
N TYR A 166 -1.49 -16.86 19.11
CA TYR A 166 -1.31 -17.53 17.81
C TYR A 166 -0.93 -16.56 16.70
N SER A 167 -0.11 -15.54 16.98
CA SER A 167 0.25 -14.48 16.02
C SER A 167 0.78 -15.01 14.68
N ASN A 168 1.56 -16.10 14.71
CA ASN A 168 2.11 -16.76 13.53
C ASN A 168 1.06 -17.45 12.63
N LYS A 169 -0.18 -17.62 13.10
CA LYS A 169 -1.32 -18.15 12.33
C LYS A 169 -2.08 -17.09 11.57
N TYR A 170 -1.74 -15.83 11.75
CA TYR A 170 -2.43 -14.71 11.12
C TYR A 170 -1.53 -13.97 10.16
N GLU A 171 -2.13 -13.50 9.06
CA GLU A 171 -1.64 -12.40 8.25
C GLU A 171 -2.50 -11.20 8.56
N VAL A 172 -1.89 -10.13 9.06
CA VAL A 172 -2.61 -8.94 9.55
C VAL A 172 -2.16 -7.73 8.76
N HIS A 173 -3.08 -7.14 8.01
CA HIS A 173 -2.91 -5.83 7.38
C HIS A 173 -3.59 -4.77 8.24
N TYR A 174 -2.80 -3.81 8.71
CA TYR A 174 -3.26 -2.73 9.56
C TYR A 174 -3.50 -1.47 8.72
N ILE A 175 -4.74 -0.99 8.69
CA ILE A 175 -5.14 0.23 8.00
C ILE A 175 -5.26 1.35 9.04
N PRO A 176 -4.37 2.37 9.02
CA PRO A 176 -4.40 3.45 9.97
C PRO A 176 -5.53 4.45 9.67
N LYS A 177 -5.79 5.33 10.65
CA LYS A 177 -6.96 6.22 10.71
C LYS A 177 -7.21 7.01 9.43
N GLU A 178 -6.14 7.53 8.83
CA GLU A 178 -6.16 8.34 7.62
C GLU A 178 -6.76 7.60 6.42
N PHE A 179 -6.72 6.27 6.38
CA PHE A 179 -7.28 5.46 5.28
C PHE A 179 -8.61 4.79 5.64
N VAL A 180 -9.09 4.85 6.89
CA VAL A 180 -10.33 4.18 7.34
C VAL A 180 -11.55 4.56 6.49
N LYS A 181 -11.64 5.84 6.08
CA LYS A 181 -12.76 6.37 5.28
C LYS A 181 -12.95 5.65 3.95
N PHE A 182 -11.90 5.03 3.42
CA PHE A 182 -11.97 4.20 2.21
C PHE A 182 -12.85 2.96 2.40
N PHE A 183 -12.87 2.40 3.61
CA PHE A 183 -13.59 1.17 3.91
C PHE A 183 -14.95 1.43 4.56
N THR A 184 -15.10 2.51 5.33
CA THR A 184 -16.33 2.80 6.07
C THR A 184 -16.50 4.30 6.33
N PRO A 185 -17.73 4.84 6.17
CA PRO A 185 -18.01 6.25 6.51
C PRO A 185 -18.15 6.49 8.02
N LYS A 186 -18.11 5.44 8.85
CA LYS A 186 -18.34 5.54 10.30
C LYS A 186 -17.18 6.25 11.00
N GLU A 187 -17.44 7.45 11.53
CA GLU A 187 -16.44 8.30 12.18
C GLU A 187 -15.90 7.75 13.51
N ASN A 188 -16.63 6.83 14.16
CA ASN A 188 -16.20 6.22 15.42
C ASN A 188 -15.14 5.11 15.25
N ILE A 189 -14.85 4.71 14.01
CA ILE A 189 -13.78 3.76 13.70
C ILE A 189 -12.48 4.51 13.47
N HIS A 190 -11.44 4.13 14.20
CA HIS A 190 -10.12 4.78 14.17
C HIS A 190 -9.08 4.00 13.38
N ASP A 191 -9.23 2.70 13.22
CA ASP A 191 -8.34 1.86 12.43
C ASP A 191 -9.05 0.56 12.05
N ILE A 192 -8.46 -0.16 11.08
CA ILE A 192 -9.00 -1.44 10.59
C ILE A 192 -7.89 -2.49 10.60
N TYR A 193 -8.23 -3.68 11.06
CA TYR A 193 -7.38 -4.85 10.98
C TYR A 193 -8.05 -5.82 10.01
N ILE A 194 -7.43 -6.03 8.85
CA ILE A 194 -7.85 -7.04 7.88
C ILE A 194 -6.98 -8.27 8.13
N VAL A 195 -7.62 -9.37 8.50
CA VAL A 195 -6.96 -10.55 9.04
C VAL A 195 -7.33 -11.77 8.21
N PHE A 196 -6.29 -12.48 7.76
CA PHE A 196 -6.40 -13.77 7.10
C PHE A 196 -5.72 -14.84 7.95
N ILE A 197 -6.27 -16.06 7.91
CA ILE A 197 -5.72 -17.22 8.62
C ILE A 197 -4.80 -17.98 7.66
N LYS A 198 -3.57 -18.25 8.10
CA LYS A 198 -2.54 -18.99 7.35
C LYS A 198 -2.69 -20.50 7.46
#